data_AF-A0A2V7GQG7-F1
#
_entry.id   AF-A0A2V7GQG7-F1
#
_cell.length_a   1.000
_cell.length_b   1.000
_cell.length_c   1.000
_cell.angle_alpha   90.00
_cell.angle_beta   90.00
_cell.angle_gamma   90.00
#
_symmetry.space_group_name_H-M   'P 1'
#
loop_
_entity.id
_entity.type
_entity.pdbx_description
1 polymer ?
#
loop_
_entity_poly.entity_id
_entity_poly.type
_entity_poly.pdbx_seq_one_letter_code
_entity_poly.pdbx_strand_id
1 'polypeptide(L)' 'RRKQAVLSRALTAAGVPAQSLARIRVPVGLPIGAETPEEIAVSVVAELVAWRRGVTSPAPAASTANPSPTVPRSRP' A
#
# COMPACT_ATOMS: atom_id res chain seq x y z
N ARG A 1 -4.60 -4.97 -1.77
CA ARG A 1 -5.96 -4.87 -2.37
C ARG A 1 -7.07 -5.31 -1.41
N ARG A 2 -7.02 -6.49 -0.75
CA ARG A 2 -8.06 -6.91 0.23
C ARG A 2 -8.36 -5.89 1.34
N LYS A 3 -7.34 -5.26 1.93
CA LYS A 3 -7.50 -4.29 3.04
C LYS A 3 -8.36 -3.06 2.67
N GLN A 4 -8.32 -2.60 1.42
CA GLN A 4 -9.09 -1.44 0.94
C GLN A 4 -10.59 -1.74 0.85
N ALA A 5 -10.95 -2.94 0.37
CA ALA A 5 -12.34 -3.37 0.26
C ALA A 5 -13.01 -3.55 1.63
N VAL A 6 -12.24 -4.00 2.63
CA VAL A 6 -12.72 -4.13 4.01
C VAL A 6 -12.93 -2.76 4.64
N LEU A 7 -11.95 -1.85 4.49
CA LEU A 7 -12.05 -0.50 5.06
C LEU A 7 -13.20 0.30 4.44
N SER A 8 -13.35 0.27 3.12
CA SER A 8 -14.45 0.96 2.43
C SER A 8 -15.83 0.45 2.86
N ARG A 9 -16.00 -0.87 3.01
CA ARG A 9 -17.24 -1.46 3.54
C ARG A 9 -17.52 -1.02 4.98
N ALA A 10 -16.51 -1.05 5.85
CA ALA A 10 -16.66 -0.64 7.25
C ALA A 10 -17.03 0.86 7.38
N LEU A 11 -16.39 1.72 6.59
CA LEU A 11 -16.67 3.16 6.62
C LEU A 11 -18.02 3.50 5.99
N THR A 12 -18.44 2.77 4.96
CA THR A 12 -19.79 2.90 4.39
C THR A 12 -20.85 2.50 5.41
N ALA A 13 -20.65 1.38 6.12
CA ALA A 13 -21.54 0.93 7.19
C ALA A 13 -21.61 1.92 8.38
N ALA A 14 -20.51 2.64 8.64
CA ALA A 14 -20.45 3.71 9.65
C ALA A 14 -21.10 5.04 9.18
N GLY A 15 -21.69 5.09 7.98
CA GLY A 15 -22.37 6.29 7.48
C GLY A 15 -21.45 7.36 6.90
N VAL A 16 -20.19 7.03 6.56
CA VAL A 16 -19.27 7.99 5.95
C VAL A 16 -19.72 8.34 4.53
N PRO A 17 -19.86 9.65 4.19
CA PRO A 17 -20.26 10.07 2.85
C PRO A 17 -19.29 9.60 1.77
N ALA A 18 -19.82 9.24 0.59
CA ALA A 18 -19.03 8.77 -0.55
C ALA A 18 -17.92 9.75 -0.98
N GLN A 19 -18.16 11.06 -0.85
CA GLN A 19 -17.16 12.10 -1.13
C GLN A 19 -15.95 12.03 -0.19
N SER A 20 -16.16 11.63 1.07
CA SER A 20 -15.07 11.43 2.03
C SER A 20 -14.33 10.12 1.78
N LEU A 21 -15.05 9.07 1.37
CA LEU A 21 -14.44 7.80 0.95
C LEU A 21 -13.54 7.98 -0.28
N ALA A 22 -13.90 8.84 -1.22
CA ALA A 22 -13.12 9.13 -2.42
C ALA A 22 -11.73 9.74 -2.12
N ARG A 23 -11.55 10.36 -0.95
CA ARG A 23 -10.26 10.95 -0.52
C ARG A 23 -9.34 9.94 0.17
N ILE A 24 -9.82 8.72 0.43
CA ILE A 24 -9.04 7.70 1.15
C ILE A 24 -8.00 7.08 0.20
N ARG A 25 -6.73 7.22 0.56
CA ARG A 25 -5.61 6.51 -0.08
C ARG A 25 -5.18 5.32 0.75
N VAL A 26 -5.20 4.15 0.14
CA VAL A 26 -4.67 2.91 0.71
C VAL A 26 -4.03 2.09 -0.42
N PRO A 27 -2.80 1.58 -0.25
CA PRO A 27 -1.91 1.69 0.92
C PRO A 27 -1.34 3.11 1.10
N VAL A 28 -1.02 3.44 2.36
CA VAL A 28 -0.21 4.60 2.75
C VAL A 28 1.21 4.11 3.04
N GLY A 29 2.19 4.94 2.79
CA GLY A 29 3.61 4.68 2.85
C GLY A 29 4.28 4.68 1.48
N LEU A 30 5.48 5.29 1.41
CA LEU A 30 6.39 5.10 0.27
C LEU A 30 6.83 3.62 0.16
N PRO A 31 6.98 3.07 -1.06
CA PRO A 31 7.39 1.69 -1.28
C PRO A 31 8.89 1.51 -1.00
N ILE A 32 9.29 1.52 0.27
CA ILE A 32 10.68 1.39 0.71
C ILE A 32 11.06 -0.05 1.09
N GLY A 33 10.14 -1.01 0.93
CA GLY A 33 10.36 -2.39 1.38
C GLY A 33 10.27 -2.58 2.89
N ALA A 34 9.48 -1.75 3.58
CA ALA A 34 9.32 -1.79 5.03
C ALA A 34 8.71 -3.11 5.53
N GLU A 35 9.38 -3.76 6.49
CA GLU A 35 8.94 -4.97 7.18
C GLU A 35 8.73 -4.72 8.68
N THR A 36 9.54 -3.86 9.29
CA THR A 36 9.46 -3.53 10.72
C THR A 36 8.50 -2.37 11.00
N PRO A 37 7.90 -2.28 12.20
CA PRO A 37 7.06 -1.14 12.59
C PRO A 37 7.75 0.22 12.40
N GLU A 38 9.04 0.30 12.69
CA GLU A 38 9.88 1.49 12.55
C GLU A 38 10.03 1.88 11.08
N GLU A 39 10.29 0.91 10.20
CA GLU A 39 10.35 1.14 8.75
C GLU A 39 8.99 1.57 8.19
N ILE A 40 7.90 0.98 8.68
CA ILE A 40 6.54 1.38 8.30
C ILE A 40 6.28 2.84 8.70
N ALA A 41 6.70 3.24 9.91
CA ALA A 41 6.57 4.63 10.36
C ALA A 41 7.36 5.59 9.45
N VAL A 42 8.61 5.25 9.12
CA VAL A 42 9.43 6.06 8.19
C VAL A 42 8.78 6.15 6.80
N SER A 43 8.25 5.04 6.28
CA SER A 43 7.54 4.98 5.01
C SER A 43 6.34 5.95 4.97
N VAL A 44 5.55 6.00 6.04
CA VAL A 44 4.39 6.89 6.17
C VAL A 44 4.83 8.36 6.29
N VAL A 45 5.80 8.66 7.15
CA VAL A 45 6.32 10.02 7.33
C VAL A 45 6.92 10.55 6.02
N ALA A 46 7.61 9.70 5.27
CA ALA A 46 8.19 10.09 3.99
C ALA A 46 7.11 10.41 2.94
N GLU A 47 6.00 9.67 2.89
CA GLU A 47 4.85 10.03 2.03
C GLU A 47 4.23 11.37 2.46
N LEU A 48 4.08 11.62 3.77
CA LEU A 48 3.56 12.91 4.28
C LEU A 48 4.44 14.09 3.86
N VAL A 49 5.77 13.93 3.95
CA VAL A 49 6.72 14.96 3.52
C VAL A 49 6.65 15.17 2.00
N ALA A 50 6.57 14.09 1.21
CA ALA A 50 6.43 14.19 -0.24
C ALA A 50 5.15 14.95 -0.63
N TRP A 51 4.03 14.62 0.03
CA TRP A 51 2.76 15.31 -0.18
C TRP A 51 2.84 16.79 0.16
N ARG A 52 3.46 17.14 1.30
CA ARG A 52 3.68 18.54 1.70
C ARG A 52 4.57 19.31 0.73
N ARG A 53 5.54 18.65 0.10
CA ARG A 53 6.47 19.26 -0.86
C ARG A 53 5.96 19.24 -2.30
N GLY A 54 4.77 18.70 -2.56
CA GLY A 54 4.23 18.56 -3.92
C GLY A 54 5.03 17.58 -4.79
N VAL A 55 5.80 16.69 -4.18
CA VAL A 55 6.54 15.66 -4.91
C VAL A 55 5.62 14.46 -5.12
N THR A 56 5.35 14.12 -6.38
CA THR A 56 4.62 12.89 -6.70
C THR A 56 5.47 11.71 -6.32
N SER A 57 5.06 10.99 -5.28
CA SER A 57 5.59 9.66 -5.00
C SER A 57 5.35 8.77 -6.20
N PRO A 58 6.33 7.97 -6.64
CA PRO A 58 6.11 6.98 -7.69
C PRO A 58 4.96 6.09 -7.22
N ALA A 59 3.90 6.02 -8.04
CA ALA A 59 2.78 5.12 -7.79
C ALA A 59 3.38 3.73 -7.51
N PRO A 60 2.90 3.00 -6.48
CA PRO A 60 3.45 1.70 -6.16
C PRO A 60 3.38 0.87 -7.42
N ALA A 61 4.54 0.58 -8.01
CA ALA A 61 4.66 -0.35 -9.12
C ALA A 61 3.88 -1.57 -8.68
N ALA A 62 2.82 -1.89 -9.42
CA ALA A 62 1.93 -2.99 -9.09
C ALA A 62 2.83 -4.16 -8.70
N SER A 63 2.64 -4.69 -7.49
CA SER A 63 3.33 -5.87 -6.99
C SER A 63 3.14 -6.98 -8.02
N THR A 64 4.05 -7.05 -8.99
CA THR A 64 4.27 -8.20 -9.83
C THR A 64 4.92 -9.17 -8.88
N ALA A 65 4.06 -10.06 -8.39
CA ALA A 65 4.43 -11.27 -7.69
C ALA A 65 5.81 -11.73 -8.17
N ASN A 66 6.74 -11.78 -7.21
CA ASN A 66 8.01 -12.46 -7.35
C ASN A 66 7.70 -13.84 -7.99
N PRO A 67 8.14 -14.13 -9.24
CA PRO A 67 8.00 -15.48 -9.76
C PRO A 67 8.94 -16.33 -8.92
N SER A 68 8.35 -17.15 -8.03
CA SER A 68 9.06 -18.13 -7.24
C SER A 68 10.16 -18.81 -8.08
N PRO A 69 11.40 -18.95 -7.58
CA PRO A 69 12.39 -19.76 -8.27
C PRO A 69 11.90 -21.21 -8.24
N THR A 70 11.31 -21.67 -9.35
CA THR A 70 10.97 -23.08 -9.54
C THR A 70 12.28 -23.84 -9.58
N VAL A 71 12.66 -24.45 -8.44
CA VAL A 71 13.78 -25.38 -8.36
C VAL A 71 13.40 -26.61 -9.19
N PRO A 72 14.10 -26.91 -10.31
CA PRO A 72 13.84 -28.15 -11.03
C PRO A 72 14.37 -29.31 -10.20
N ARG A 73 13.47 -30.13 -9.66
CA ARG A 73 13.83 -31.42 -9.05
C ARG A 73 14.31 -32.37 -10.15
N SER A 74 15.54 -32.81 -10.00
CA SER A 74 16.26 -33.79 -10.82
C SER A 74 15.51 -35.11 -10.98
N ARG A 75 15.67 -35.74 -12.16
CA ARG A 75 15.72 -37.20 -12.41
C ARG A 75 16.18 -37.45 -13.85
N PRO A 76 16.74 -38.61 -14.22
CA PRO A 76 16.25 -39.97 -13.96
C PRO A 76 16.86 -40.70 -12.77
#